data_AF-A0A920TJZ6-F1
#
_entry.id   AF-A0A920TJZ6-F1
#
_cell.length_a   1.000
_cell.length_b   1.000
_cell.length_c   1.000
_cell.angle_alpha   90.00
_cell.angle_beta   90.00
_cell.angle_gamma   90.00
#
_symmetry.space_group_name_H-M   'P 1'
#
loop_
_entity.id
_entity.type
_entity.pdbx_description
1 polymer ?
#
loop_
_entity_poly.entity_id
_entity_poly.type
_entity_poly.pdbx_seq_one_letter_code
_entity_poly.pdbx_strand_id
1 'polypeptide(L)' 'MYYGDAALVASGTATLEAAVLDIPMVVSYRFSLPTWIFAKKMATVSYASMVNLIANEIIVPEFIQSEMTSENLTNAVYLF' A
#
# COMPACT_ATOMS: atom_id res chain seq x y z
N MET A 1 -9.65 11.97 1.80
CA MET A 1 -9.78 10.83 2.74
C MET A 1 -10.68 11.10 3.93
N TYR A 2 -10.75 12.34 4.42
CA TYR A 2 -11.49 12.76 5.63
C TYR A 2 -12.93 12.26 5.85
N TYR A 3 -13.66 11.82 4.82
CA TYR A 3 -15.06 11.36 4.93
C TYR A 3 -15.25 9.88 4.55
N GLY A 4 -14.16 9.12 4.33
CA GLY A 4 -14.24 7.71 3.97
C GLY A 4 -13.96 6.81 5.16
N ASP A 5 -14.59 5.64 5.20
CA ASP A 5 -14.39 4.65 6.26
C ASP A 5 -13.05 3.90 6.13
N ALA A 6 -12.53 3.78 4.91
CA ALA A 6 -11.22 3.21 4.60
C ALA A 6 -10.66 3.77 3.28
N ALA A 7 -9.35 3.61 3.06
CA ALA A 7 -8.65 4.10 1.88
C ALA A 7 -7.87 3.00 1.14
N LEU A 8 -8.11 2.85 -0.17
CA LEU A 8 -7.23 2.10 -1.06
C LEU A 8 -6.22 3.08 -1.67
N VAL A 9 -4.93 2.88 -1.41
CA VAL A 9 -3.89 3.85 -1.74
C VAL A 9 -2.77 3.25 -2.57
N ALA A 10 -2.34 3.99 -3.59
CA ALA A 10 -1.21 3.61 -4.46
C ALA A 10 -0.01 4.54 -4.29
N SER A 11 -0.23 5.81 -3.93
CA SER A 11 0.86 6.78 -3.74
C SER A 11 1.44 6.71 -2.34
N GLY A 12 2.77 6.75 -2.22
CA GLY A 12 3.46 6.85 -0.94
C GLY A 12 3.00 8.06 -0.12
N THR A 13 2.80 9.24 -0.71
CA THR A 13 2.33 10.42 0.04
C THR A 13 0.91 10.25 0.58
N ALA A 14 0.04 9.55 -0.15
CA ALA A 14 -1.32 9.25 0.27
C ALA A 14 -1.36 8.27 1.45
N THR A 15 -0.36 7.37 1.57
CA THR A 15 -0.24 6.51 2.76
C THR A 15 -0.02 7.34 4.02
N LEU A 16 0.83 8.38 3.97
CA LEU A 16 1.04 9.27 5.11
C LEU A 16 -0.18 10.13 5.43
N GLU A 17 -0.86 10.67 4.40
CA GLU A 17 -2.08 11.45 4.60
C GLU A 17 -3.16 10.62 5.29
N ALA A 18 -3.37 9.38 4.84
CA ALA A 18 -4.30 8.45 5.48
C ALA A 18 -3.92 8.17 6.94
N ALA A 19 -2.63 7.96 7.22
CA ALA A 19 -2.14 7.69 8.57
C ALA A 19 -2.34 8.89 9.51
N VAL A 20 -2.05 10.12 9.04
CA VAL A 20 -2.24 11.35 9.82
C VAL A 20 -3.71 11.61 10.14
N LEU A 21 -4.62 11.15 9.26
CA LEU A 21 -6.05 11.29 9.44
C LEU A 21 -6.68 10.10 10.20
N ASP A 22 -5.87 9.16 10.71
CA ASP A 22 -6.34 7.91 11.34
C ASP A 22 -7.35 7.13 10.49
N ILE A 23 -7.20 7.20 9.16
CA ILE A 23 -8.05 6.45 8.23
C ILE A 23 -7.42 5.10 7.94
N PRO A 24 -8.13 3.97 8.20
CA PRO A 24 -7.67 2.64 7.84
C PRO A 24 -7.33 2.58 6.35
N MET A 25 -6.23 1.92 5.98
CA MET A 25 -5.77 1.90 4.60
C MET A 25 -5.24 0.55 4.15
N VAL A 26 -5.40 0.29 2.86
CA VAL A 26 -4.77 -0.83 2.14
C VAL A 26 -3.94 -0.26 1.01
N VAL A 27 -2.65 -0.60 1.01
CA VAL A 27 -1.72 -0.17 -0.03
C VAL A 27 -1.77 -1.16 -1.18
N SER A 28 -1.96 -0.67 -2.40
CA SER A 28 -1.99 -1.51 -3.58
C SER A 28 -1.35 -0.84 -4.78
N TYR A 29 -0.50 -1.58 -5.50
CA TYR A 29 0.16 -1.04 -6.68
C TYR A 29 0.38 -2.09 -7.77
N ARG A 30 0.05 -1.72 -9.01
CA ARG A 30 0.41 -2.49 -10.21
C ARG A 30 1.25 -1.64 -11.17
N PHE A 31 2.53 -1.97 -11.24
CA PHE A 31 3.47 -1.39 -12.19
C PHE A 31 3.37 -2.08 -13.55
N SER A 32 3.72 -1.34 -14.61
CA SER A 32 4.02 -1.95 -15.90
C SER A 32 5.16 -2.96 -15.76
N LEU A 33 5.16 -4.02 -16.59
CA LEU A 33 6.16 -5.08 -16.50
C LEU A 33 7.61 -4.56 -16.56
N PRO A 34 7.97 -3.65 -17.49
CA PRO A 34 9.31 -3.07 -17.52
C PRO A 34 9.63 -2.29 -16.24
N THR A 35 8.72 -1.40 -15.81
CA THR A 35 8.89 -0.60 -14.59
C THR A 35 9.11 -1.49 -13.38
N TRP A 36 8.37 -2.59 -13.25
CA TRP A 36 8.50 -3.52 -12.14
C TRP A 36 9.86 -4.22 -12.10
N ILE A 37 10.36 -4.66 -13.26
CA ILE A 37 11.67 -5.33 -13.33
C ILE A 37 12.78 -4.38 -12.88
N PHE A 38 12.73 -3.12 -13.32
CA PHE A 38 13.69 -2.10 -12.88
C PHE A 38 13.50 -1.74 -11.40
N ALA A 39 12.28 -1.46 -10.97
CA ALA A 39 11.96 -1.13 -9.58
C ALA A 39 12.40 -2.23 -8.62
N LYS A 40 12.12 -3.50 -8.93
CA LYS A 40 12.52 -4.64 -8.09
C LYS A 40 14.04 -4.81 -8.01
N LYS A 41 14.78 -4.48 -9.07
CA LYS A 41 16.26 -4.53 -9.06
C LYS A 41 16.88 -3.34 -8.30
N MET A 42 16.22 -2.19 -8.30
CA MET A 42 16.71 -0.96 -7.66
C MET A 42 16.21 -0.79 -6.22
N ALA A 43 15.14 -1.48 -5.83
CA ALA A 43 14.55 -1.39 -4.51
C ALA A 43 15.55 -1.92 -3.46
N THR A 44 16.04 -1.00 -2.63
CA THR A 44 16.85 -1.32 -1.44
C THR A 44 16.02 -1.31 -0.16
N VAL A 45 14.73 -1.03 -0.27
CA VAL A 45 13.80 -0.84 0.84
C VAL A 45 12.91 -2.07 1.01
N SER A 46 12.53 -2.38 2.26
CA SER A 46 11.78 -3.59 2.60
C SER A 46 10.27 -3.47 2.37
N TYR A 47 9.74 -2.26 2.23
CA TYR A 47 8.31 -1.97 2.06
C TYR A 47 8.11 -0.89 0.99
N ALA A 48 6.99 -0.88 0.26
CA ALA A 48 6.65 0.22 -0.65
C ALA A 48 5.79 1.30 0.05
N SER A 49 5.01 0.92 1.06
CA SER A 49 4.28 1.87 1.90
C SER A 49 5.22 2.72 2.74
N MET A 50 5.05 4.04 2.72
CA MET A 50 5.86 4.93 3.55
C MET A 50 5.54 4.76 5.04
N VAL A 51 4.31 4.38 5.36
CA VAL A 51 3.87 4.07 6.73
C VAL A 51 4.60 2.82 7.26
N ASN A 52 4.66 1.74 6.48
CA ASN A 52 5.41 0.53 6.85
C ASN A 52 6.92 0.79 6.90
N LEU A 53 7.45 1.62 6.00
CA LEU A 53 8.87 2.02 6.01
C LEU A 53 9.27 2.74 7.29
N ILE A 54 8.45 3.70 7.75
CA ILE A 54 8.72 4.46 8.97
C ILE A 54 8.56 3.57 10.21
N ALA A 55 7.53 2.72 10.24
CA ALA A 55 7.31 1.78 11.34
C ALA A 55 8.36 0.65 11.36
N ASN A 56 9.01 0.40 10.21
CA ASN A 56 9.91 -0.74 9.99
C ASN A 56 9.24 -2.09 10.30
N GLU A 57 7.93 -2.17 10.05
CA GLU A 57 7.08 -3.35 10.24
C GLU A 57 5.86 -3.25 9.32
N ILE A 58 5.17 -4.36 9.09
CA ILE A 58 3.92 -4.38 8.31
C ILE A 58 2.76 -4.02 9.24
N ILE A 59 2.48 -2.73 9.38
CA ILE A 59 1.32 -2.22 10.14
C ILE A 59 0.09 -1.98 9.26
N VAL A 60 0.29 -1.77 7.97
CA VAL A 60 -0.81 -1.69 7.00
C VAL A 60 -0.63 -2.74 5.90
N PRO A 61 -1.72 -3.41 5.47
CA PRO A 61 -1.65 -4.39 4.39
C PRO A 61 -1.17 -3.74 3.09
N GLU A 62 -0.23 -4.40 2.41
CA GLU A 62 0.39 -3.93 1.17
C GLU A 62 0.40 -5.06 0.14
N PHE A 63 -0.22 -4.81 -1.02
CA PHE A 63 -0.36 -5.78 -2.10
C PHE A 63 0.23 -5.25 -3.41
N ILE A 64 1.37 -5.82 -3.82
CA ILE A 64 2.12 -5.35 -4.98
C ILE A 64 2.06 -6.37 -6.11
N GLN A 65 1.86 -5.90 -7.34
CA GLN A 65 1.90 -6.70 -8.56
C GLN A 65 0.98 -7.93 -8.54
N SER A 66 1.56 -9.13 -8.41
CA SER A 66 0.82 -10.39 -8.41
C SER A 66 -0.08 -10.54 -7.20
N GLU A 67 0.26 -9.89 -6.08
CA GLU A 67 -0.54 -9.93 -4.85
C GLU A 67 -1.71 -8.95 -4.90
N MET A 68 -1.69 -7.99 -5.83
CA MET A 68 -2.83 -7.11 -6.09
C MET A 68 -3.91 -7.87 -6.86
N THR A 69 -4.64 -8.72 -6.16
CA THR A 69 -5.83 -9.44 -6.62
C THR A 69 -7.08 -8.84 -6.01
N SER A 70 -8.22 -8.96 -6.70
CA SER A 70 -9.51 -8.51 -6.16
C SER A 70 -9.82 -9.16 -4.80
N GLU A 71 -9.52 -10.44 -4.66
CA GLU A 71 -9.71 -11.21 -3.43
C GLU A 71 -8.90 -10.64 -2.26
N ASN A 72 -7.60 -10.42 -2.45
CA ASN A 72 -6.73 -9.88 -1.41
C ASN A 72 -7.17 -8.48 -0.96
N LEU A 73 -7.48 -7.61 -1.94
CA LEU A 73 -7.93 -6.24 -1.63
C LEU A 73 -9.26 -6.23 -0.90
N THR A 74 -10.21 -7.06 -1.34
CA THR A 74 -11.54 -7.15 -0.75
C THR A 74 -11.44 -7.67 0.69
N ASN A 75 -10.70 -8.76 0.90
CA ASN A 75 -10.49 -9.34 2.22
C ASN A 75 -9.83 -8.34 3.17
N ALA A 76 -8.83 -7.58 2.70
CA ALA A 76 -8.13 -6.61 3.54
C ALA A 76 -9.00 -5.40 3.91
N VAL A 77 -9.84 -4.91 2.99
CA VAL A 77 -10.77 -3.81 3.28
C VAL A 77 -11.89 -4.24 4.22
N TYR A 78 -12.40 -5.47 4.13
CA TYR A 78 -13.45 -5.99 5.01
C TYR A 78 -13.02 -6.19 6.48
N LEU A 79 -11.72 -6.09 6.78
CA LEU A 79 -11.21 -6.22 8.14
C LEU A 79 -11.26 -4.90 8.94
N PHE A 80 -11.61 -3.79 8.28
CA PHE A 80 -11.82 -2.49 8.91
C PHE A 80 -13.28 -2.31 9.32
#